data_AF-A0AAQ3MAQ3-F1
#
_entry.id   AF-A0AAQ3MAQ3-F1
#
_cell.length_a   1.000
_cell.length_b   1.000
_cell.length_c   1.000
_cell.angle_alpha   90.00
_cell.angle_beta   90.00
_cell.angle_gamma   90.00
#
_symmetry.space_group_name_H-M   'P 1'
#
loop_
_entity.id
_entity.type
_entity.pdbx_description
1 polymer ?
#
loop_
_entity_poly.entity_id
_entity_poly.type
_entity_poly.pdbx_seq_one_letter_code
_entity_poly.pdbx_strand_id
1 'polypeptide(L)'
;MGFKRLKPRGTDNFFHPDPFNTVTMGHAAGLRAGTRYAFSRDFKKKGMIALSTYLKQYKVGDIVDVVANGAVQKGMPYKVYHGKTGVVYNVTKSAVGVILYRQVGNRYMEKRINVRVEHVRHSRSREEFLTRVKTNAAKKIQAKESGTHMHLKRQPLMPREERTVKAKDANKPETITPIPYETYI
;
A
#
# COMPACT_ATOMS: atom_id res chain seq x y z
N MET A 1 -48.21 -25.56 59.07
CA MET A 1 -47.81 -26.63 58.13
C MET A 1 -48.66 -26.50 56.88
N GLY A 2 -48.06 -26.14 55.75
CA GLY A 2 -48.77 -25.95 54.47
C GLY A 2 -47.88 -26.36 53.31
N PHE A 3 -47.94 -27.64 52.93
CA PHE A 3 -47.24 -28.18 51.77
C PHE A 3 -47.89 -27.63 50.49
N LYS A 4 -47.22 -26.71 49.79
CA LYS A 4 -47.56 -26.35 48.40
C LYS A 4 -46.97 -27.41 47.46
N ARG A 5 -47.84 -28.19 46.82
CA ARG A 5 -47.51 -29.10 45.71
C ARG A 5 -46.82 -28.33 44.58
N LEU A 6 -45.61 -28.76 44.22
CA LEU A 6 -44.92 -28.38 42.97
C LEU A 6 -45.68 -28.97 41.77
N LYS A 7 -46.08 -28.12 40.81
CA LYS A 7 -46.45 -28.56 39.46
C LYS A 7 -45.19 -28.50 38.56
N PRO A 8 -44.93 -29.52 37.72
CA PRO A 8 -43.81 -29.49 36.79
C PRO A 8 -44.10 -28.46 35.70
N ARG A 9 -43.21 -27.49 35.50
CA ARG A 9 -43.23 -26.64 34.31
C ARG A 9 -42.63 -27.43 33.16
N GLY A 10 -43.52 -27.88 32.27
CA GLY A 10 -43.16 -28.56 31.03
C GLY A 10 -42.20 -27.73 30.18
N THR A 11 -41.26 -28.44 29.59
CA THR A 11 -40.28 -27.97 28.63
C THR A 11 -40.92 -27.88 27.25
N ASP A 12 -41.50 -26.74 26.92
CA ASP A 12 -42.03 -26.50 25.57
C ASP A 12 -41.27 -25.32 24.94
N ASN A 13 -40.03 -25.59 24.52
CA ASN A 13 -39.27 -24.73 23.62
C ASN A 13 -39.89 -24.79 22.21
N PHE A 14 -41.01 -24.11 22.00
CA PHE A 14 -41.50 -23.83 20.64
C PHE A 14 -40.75 -22.64 20.06
N PHE A 15 -39.57 -22.93 19.50
CA PHE A 15 -38.79 -22.01 18.67
C PHE A 15 -39.61 -21.63 17.44
N HIS A 16 -40.31 -20.48 17.49
CA HIS A 16 -40.88 -19.86 16.31
C HIS A 16 -39.77 -19.05 15.62
N PRO A 17 -39.42 -19.33 14.35
CA PRO A 17 -38.47 -18.50 13.63
C PRO A 17 -39.11 -17.17 13.24
N ASP A 18 -38.50 -16.06 13.67
CA ASP A 18 -38.91 -14.71 13.30
C ASP A 18 -38.81 -14.50 11.77
N PRO A 19 -39.87 -13.99 11.09
CA PRO A 19 -39.90 -13.86 9.62
C PRO A 19 -39.05 -12.71 9.05
N PHE A 20 -38.37 -11.92 9.90
CA PHE A 20 -37.56 -10.77 9.48
C PHE A 20 -36.05 -10.99 9.57
N ASN A 21 -35.60 -12.17 10.01
CA ASN A 21 -34.18 -12.48 10.05
C ASN A 21 -33.78 -13.17 8.74
N THR A 22 -33.53 -12.38 7.70
CA THR A 22 -32.84 -12.91 6.51
C THR A 22 -31.47 -13.37 6.97
N VAL A 23 -31.25 -14.68 7.02
CA VAL A 23 -29.94 -15.25 7.28
C VAL A 23 -29.05 -14.82 6.12
N THR A 24 -28.35 -13.69 6.28
CA THR A 24 -27.32 -13.25 5.35
C THR A 24 -26.26 -14.33 5.33
N MET A 25 -26.21 -15.11 4.25
CA MET A 25 -25.20 -16.16 4.06
C MET A 25 -23.82 -15.55 4.24
N GLY A 26 -23.12 -15.97 5.30
CA GLY A 26 -21.79 -15.46 5.63
C GLY A 26 -20.81 -15.68 4.48
N HIS A 27 -19.95 -14.70 4.21
CA HIS A 27 -18.90 -14.87 3.21
C HIS A 27 -17.88 -15.91 3.66
N ALA A 28 -17.42 -16.75 2.73
CA ALA A 28 -16.35 -17.70 3.00
C ALA A 28 -15.05 -16.97 3.44
N ALA A 29 -14.60 -17.21 4.67
CA ALA A 29 -13.48 -16.53 5.30
C ALA A 29 -12.10 -17.14 4.97
N GLY A 30 -11.91 -17.61 3.72
CA GLY A 30 -10.66 -18.23 3.29
C GLY A 30 -9.46 -17.26 3.28
N LEU A 31 -8.25 -17.78 3.47
CA LEU A 31 -7.00 -17.00 3.47
C LEU A 31 -6.78 -16.17 2.18
N ARG A 32 -7.35 -16.62 1.06
CA ARG A 32 -7.27 -15.98 -0.25
C ARG A 32 -8.65 -15.54 -0.78
N ALA A 33 -9.64 -15.44 0.09
CA ALA A 33 -10.96 -14.94 -0.28
C ALA A 33 -10.85 -13.49 -0.79
N GLY A 34 -11.43 -13.20 -1.95
CA GLY A 34 -11.42 -11.87 -2.58
C GLY A 34 -10.09 -11.48 -3.25
N THR A 35 -9.15 -12.40 -3.48
CA THR A 35 -7.84 -12.06 -4.08
C THR A 35 -7.75 -12.34 -5.59
N ARG A 36 -8.88 -12.48 -6.28
CA ARG A 36 -8.94 -12.85 -7.72
C ARG A 36 -8.06 -11.92 -8.57
N TYR A 37 -8.21 -10.61 -8.40
CA TYR A 37 -7.44 -9.61 -9.14
C TYR A 37 -6.14 -9.24 -8.42
N ALA A 38 -6.19 -9.11 -7.10
CA ALA A 38 -5.03 -8.66 -6.30
C ALA A 38 -3.80 -9.57 -6.44
N PHE A 39 -3.99 -10.89 -6.60
CA PHE A 39 -2.90 -11.85 -6.78
C PHE A 39 -2.76 -12.34 -8.23
N SER A 40 -3.53 -11.76 -9.16
CA SER A 40 -3.39 -12.08 -10.57
C SER A 40 -2.06 -11.57 -11.13
N ARG A 41 -1.58 -12.22 -12.20
CA ARG A 41 -0.43 -11.73 -12.96
C ARG A 41 -0.91 -10.66 -13.94
N ASP A 42 -0.11 -9.61 -14.10
CA ASP A 42 -0.35 -8.59 -15.12
C ASP A 42 -0.49 -9.20 -16.52
N PHE A 43 -1.22 -8.47 -17.38
CA PHE A 43 -1.38 -8.82 -18.78
C PHE A 43 -0.01 -8.97 -19.47
N LYS A 44 0.15 -10.03 -20.27
CA LYS A 44 1.39 -10.39 -20.98
C LYS A 44 2.65 -10.54 -20.09
N LYS A 45 2.49 -10.68 -18.76
CA LYS A 45 3.60 -10.98 -17.83
C LYS A 45 3.42 -12.34 -17.13
N LYS A 46 2.77 -13.31 -17.77
CA LYS A 46 2.66 -14.67 -17.24
C LYS A 46 3.95 -15.46 -17.55
N GLY A 47 4.23 -16.52 -16.79
CA GLY A 47 5.40 -17.37 -17.00
C GLY A 47 6.54 -17.11 -16.01
N MET A 48 7.78 -17.32 -16.46
CA MET A 48 8.98 -17.27 -15.63
C MET A 48 9.20 -15.89 -15.02
N ILE A 49 9.60 -15.85 -13.74
CA ILE A 49 9.95 -14.61 -13.04
C ILE A 49 11.36 -14.18 -13.47
N ALA A 50 11.54 -12.90 -13.75
CA ALA A 50 12.84 -12.34 -14.09
C ALA A 50 13.89 -12.59 -12.99
N LEU A 51 15.09 -13.00 -13.39
CA LEU A 51 16.19 -13.34 -12.47
C LEU A 51 16.62 -12.18 -11.56
N SER A 52 16.41 -10.94 -12.02
CA SER A 52 16.66 -9.73 -11.23
C SER A 52 15.88 -9.68 -9.91
N THR A 53 14.79 -10.43 -9.79
CA THR A 53 14.02 -10.54 -8.53
C THR A 53 14.81 -11.31 -7.46
N TYR A 54 15.52 -12.36 -7.86
CA TYR A 54 16.27 -13.23 -6.97
C TYR A 54 17.66 -12.68 -6.64
N LEU A 55 18.26 -11.90 -7.56
CA LEU A 55 19.59 -11.32 -7.39
C LEU A 55 19.61 -10.06 -6.50
N LYS A 56 18.43 -9.56 -6.10
CA LYS A 56 18.34 -8.42 -5.17
C LYS A 56 18.80 -8.84 -3.78
N GLN A 57 19.76 -8.11 -3.25
CA GLN A 57 20.25 -8.29 -1.89
C GLN A 57 19.38 -7.50 -0.92
N TYR A 58 19.01 -8.11 0.20
CA TYR A 58 18.26 -7.48 1.28
C TYR A 58 19.08 -7.54 2.57
N LYS A 59 19.10 -6.43 3.32
CA LYS A 59 19.75 -6.31 4.61
C LYS A 59 18.74 -5.94 5.69
N VAL A 60 19.11 -6.22 6.95
CA VAL A 60 18.31 -5.79 8.10
C VAL A 60 18.28 -4.26 8.14
N GLY A 61 17.08 -3.70 8.33
CA GLY A 61 16.84 -2.26 8.31
C GLY A 61 16.44 -1.68 6.95
N ASP A 62 16.50 -2.48 5.87
CA ASP A 62 16.01 -2.02 4.57
C ASP A 62 14.49 -1.82 4.58
N ILE A 63 14.03 -0.80 3.87
CA ILE A 63 12.61 -0.50 3.68
C ILE A 63 12.12 -1.19 2.42
N VAL A 64 11.12 -2.06 2.58
CA VAL A 64 10.62 -2.92 1.52
C VAL A 64 9.11 -2.83 1.40
N ASP A 65 8.61 -2.92 0.17
CA ASP A 65 7.20 -3.09 -0.10
C ASP A 65 6.87 -4.57 -0.31
N VAL A 66 5.76 -5.01 0.27
CA VAL A 66 5.25 -6.38 0.16
C VAL A 66 4.20 -6.42 -0.94
N VAL A 67 4.50 -7.09 -2.05
CA VAL A 67 3.62 -7.23 -3.21
C VAL A 67 3.55 -8.70 -3.60
N ALA A 68 2.41 -9.33 -3.34
CA ALA A 68 2.20 -10.74 -3.65
C ALA A 68 2.32 -11.01 -5.16
N ASN A 69 2.94 -12.13 -5.51
CA ASN A 69 3.12 -12.59 -6.89
C ASN A 69 2.43 -13.95 -7.05
N GLY A 70 1.35 -14.01 -7.82
CA GLY A 70 0.55 -15.22 -7.98
C GLY A 70 1.28 -16.42 -8.60
N ALA A 71 2.42 -16.21 -9.26
CA ALA A 71 3.22 -17.28 -9.85
C ALA A 71 3.92 -18.17 -8.81
N VAL A 72 4.20 -17.63 -7.61
CA VAL A 72 4.85 -18.36 -6.51
C VAL A 72 3.89 -18.43 -5.34
N GLN A 73 3.54 -19.63 -4.91
CA GLN A 73 2.56 -19.82 -3.83
C GLN A 73 3.21 -19.90 -2.44
N LYS A 74 4.48 -20.32 -2.37
CA LYS A 74 5.21 -20.51 -1.11
C LYS A 74 5.61 -19.16 -0.50
N GLY A 75 5.44 -19.01 0.81
CA GLY A 75 5.76 -17.77 1.52
C GLY A 75 5.01 -16.53 1.02
N MET A 76 3.84 -16.74 0.40
CA MET A 76 2.94 -15.68 -0.05
C MET A 76 2.39 -14.90 1.14
N PRO A 77 2.41 -13.57 1.10
CA PRO A 77 1.85 -12.76 2.18
C PRO A 77 0.32 -12.84 2.19
N TYR A 78 -0.28 -12.68 3.37
CA TYR A 78 -1.73 -12.54 3.50
C TYR A 78 -2.22 -11.25 2.83
N LYS A 79 -3.45 -11.26 2.29
CA LYS A 79 -4.01 -10.17 1.48
C LYS A 79 -3.97 -8.79 2.14
N VAL A 80 -4.06 -8.73 3.46
CA VAL A 80 -4.01 -7.47 4.23
C VAL A 80 -2.64 -6.79 4.16
N TYR A 81 -1.57 -7.55 3.94
CA TYR A 81 -0.20 -7.04 3.83
C TYR A 81 0.19 -6.71 2.38
N HIS A 82 -0.66 -7.02 1.40
CA HIS A 82 -0.40 -6.67 0.01
C HIS A 82 -0.42 -5.14 -0.15
N GLY A 83 0.62 -4.60 -0.79
CA GLY A 83 0.81 -3.17 -0.99
C GLY A 83 1.23 -2.41 0.27
N LYS A 84 1.61 -3.11 1.35
CA LYS A 84 2.13 -2.48 2.58
C LYS A 84 3.66 -2.40 2.54
N THR A 85 4.18 -1.34 3.13
CA THR A 85 5.62 -1.10 3.27
C THR A 85 6.03 -1.39 4.71
N GLY A 86 7.16 -2.06 4.88
CA GLY A 86 7.69 -2.46 6.18
C GLY A 86 9.21 -2.41 6.21
N VAL A 87 9.76 -2.83 7.34
CA VAL A 87 11.21 -2.86 7.60
C VAL A 87 11.67 -4.29 7.76
N VAL A 88 12.78 -4.64 7.13
CA VAL A 88 13.40 -5.96 7.26
C VAL A 88 13.99 -6.13 8.65
N TYR A 89 13.61 -7.20 9.37
CA TYR A 89 14.17 -7.55 10.68
C TYR A 89 15.05 -8.79 10.65
N ASN A 90 14.81 -9.71 9.71
CA ASN A 90 15.55 -10.95 9.58
C ASN A 90 15.71 -11.32 8.11
N VAL A 91 16.79 -12.00 7.77
CA VAL A 91 17.08 -12.47 6.41
C VAL A 91 17.42 -13.96 6.48
N THR A 92 16.77 -14.75 5.63
CA THR A 92 16.98 -16.20 5.54
C THR A 92 17.36 -16.59 4.11
N LYS A 93 17.68 -17.86 3.87
CA LYS A 93 18.13 -18.36 2.55
C LYS A 93 17.23 -17.96 1.37
N SER A 94 15.90 -17.96 1.54
CA SER A 94 14.95 -17.71 0.44
C SER A 94 13.86 -16.69 0.78
N ALA A 95 13.89 -16.15 2.00
CA ALA A 95 12.83 -15.28 2.50
C ALA A 95 13.39 -14.19 3.39
N VAL A 96 12.61 -13.13 3.51
CA VAL A 96 12.88 -11.95 4.31
C VAL A 96 11.79 -11.83 5.37
N GLY A 97 12.20 -11.63 6.61
CA GLY A 97 11.33 -11.27 7.70
C GLY A 97 11.05 -9.76 7.67
N VAL A 98 9.79 -9.37 7.57
CA VAL A 98 9.36 -7.97 7.49
C VAL A 98 8.46 -7.62 8.69
N ILE A 99 8.77 -6.49 9.34
CA ILE A 99 7.93 -5.85 10.35
C ILE A 99 6.97 -4.89 9.65
N LEU A 100 5.68 -5.05 9.90
CA LEU A 100 4.60 -4.22 9.37
C LEU A 100 3.69 -3.76 10.50
N TYR A 101 3.15 -2.55 10.38
CA TYR A 101 2.08 -2.09 11.27
C TYR A 101 0.72 -2.35 10.64
N ARG A 102 -0.12 -3.08 11.36
CA ARG A 102 -1.51 -3.32 10.98
C ARG A 102 -2.44 -2.69 12.02
N GLN A 103 -3.41 -1.93 11.55
CA GLN A 103 -4.52 -1.48 12.40
C GLN A 103 -5.41 -2.66 12.75
N VAL A 104 -5.63 -2.87 14.05
CA VAL A 104 -6.52 -3.89 14.61
C VAL A 104 -7.45 -3.17 15.58
N GLY A 105 -8.68 -2.93 15.14
CA GLY A 105 -9.64 -2.09 15.88
C GLY A 105 -9.11 -0.67 16.05
N ASN A 106 -8.91 -0.25 17.29
CA ASN A 106 -8.51 1.09 17.69
C ASN A 106 -6.99 1.34 17.72
N ARG A 107 -6.14 0.31 17.52
CA ARG A 107 -4.68 0.45 17.67
C ARG A 107 -3.90 -0.14 16.52
N TYR A 108 -2.67 0.37 16.33
CA TYR A 108 -1.69 -0.27 15.46
C TYR A 108 -0.95 -1.35 16.23
N MET A 109 -0.87 -2.54 15.64
CA MET A 109 -0.09 -3.65 16.15
C MET A 109 1.07 -3.93 15.22
N GLU A 110 2.24 -4.15 15.82
CA GLU A 110 3.39 -4.70 15.11
C GLU A 110 3.07 -6.14 14.68
N LYS A 111 3.34 -6.44 13.41
CA LYS A 111 3.19 -7.77 12.82
C LYS A 111 4.49 -8.14 12.13
N ARG A 112 5.03 -9.29 12.54
CA ARG A 112 6.23 -9.91 11.93
C ARG A 112 5.76 -10.96 10.96
N ILE A 113 6.14 -10.83 9.70
CA ILE A 113 5.79 -11.78 8.65
C ILE A 113 7.04 -12.29 7.95
N ASN A 114 7.02 -13.56 7.55
CA ASN A 114 8.09 -14.17 6.76
C ASN A 114 7.60 -14.30 5.32
N VAL A 115 8.25 -13.58 4.41
CA VAL A 115 7.81 -13.44 3.02
C VAL A 115 8.97 -13.78 2.10
N ARG A 116 8.70 -14.55 1.04
CA ARG A 116 9.76 -14.85 0.06
C ARG A 116 10.14 -13.64 -0.80
N VAL A 117 11.36 -13.67 -1.34
CA VAL A 117 11.94 -12.57 -2.12
C VAL A 117 11.14 -12.20 -3.37
N GLU A 118 10.37 -13.13 -3.95
CA GLU A 118 9.50 -12.90 -5.10
C GLU A 118 8.30 -12.01 -4.80
N HIS A 119 7.99 -11.82 -3.52
CA HIS A 119 6.89 -10.99 -3.05
C HIS A 119 7.37 -9.70 -2.37
N VAL A 120 8.67 -9.40 -2.46
CA VAL A 120 9.29 -8.25 -1.81
C VAL A 120 9.99 -7.40 -2.86
N ARG A 121 9.91 -6.08 -2.72
CA ARG A 121 10.68 -5.13 -3.52
C ARG A 121 11.24 -4.02 -2.64
N HIS A 122 12.40 -3.47 -3.00
CA HIS A 122 12.93 -2.27 -2.36
C HIS A 122 12.02 -1.08 -2.57
N SER A 123 11.81 -0.27 -1.53
CA SER A 123 11.00 0.95 -1.62
C SER A 123 11.83 2.12 -2.18
N ARG A 124 11.36 2.73 -3.27
CA ARG A 124 12.01 3.89 -3.90
C ARG A 124 11.97 5.16 -3.04
N SER A 125 11.04 5.21 -2.08
CA SER A 125 10.89 6.34 -1.14
C SER A 125 12.18 6.59 -0.33
N ARG A 126 12.87 5.51 0.08
CA ARG A 126 14.11 5.59 0.83
C ARG A 126 15.29 6.02 -0.04
N GLU A 127 15.31 5.56 -1.29
CA GLU A 127 16.35 5.88 -2.26
C GLU A 127 16.44 7.39 -2.51
N GLU A 128 15.30 8.05 -2.78
CA GLU A 128 15.24 9.50 -2.97
C GLU A 128 15.74 10.26 -1.74
N PHE A 129 15.34 9.82 -0.54
CA PHE A 129 15.80 10.42 0.70
C PHE A 129 17.32 10.31 0.87
N LEU A 130 17.90 9.13 0.64
CA LEU A 130 19.35 8.92 0.76
C LEU A 130 20.14 9.75 -0.25
N THR A 131 19.67 9.82 -1.50
CA THR A 131 20.26 10.70 -2.52
C THR A 131 20.23 12.16 -2.07
N ARG A 132 19.12 12.61 -1.50
CA ARG A 132 19.00 13.98 -0.96
C ARG A 132 19.90 14.25 0.24
N VAL A 133 20.10 13.28 1.13
CA VAL A 133 21.03 13.41 2.27
C VAL A 133 22.45 13.63 1.76
N LYS A 134 22.88 12.84 0.76
CA LYS A 134 24.20 12.98 0.13
C LYS A 134 24.39 14.32 -0.57
N THR A 135 23.41 14.74 -1.38
CA THR A 135 23.50 16.02 -2.09
C THR A 135 23.47 17.21 -1.14
N ASN A 136 22.66 17.16 -0.07
CA ASN A 136 22.65 18.20 0.96
C ASN A 136 23.97 18.28 1.72
N ALA A 137 24.60 17.15 2.03
CA ALA A 137 25.92 17.12 2.68
C ALA A 137 27.00 17.75 1.78
N ALA A 138 27.03 17.39 0.50
CA ALA A 138 27.97 17.97 -0.47
C ALA A 138 27.79 19.49 -0.60
N LYS A 139 26.54 19.95 -0.75
CA LYS A 139 26.25 21.38 -0.84
C LYS A 139 26.61 22.13 0.45
N LYS A 140 26.44 21.51 1.62
CA LYS A 140 26.82 22.11 2.92
C LYS A 140 28.33 22.33 3.02
N ILE A 141 29.12 21.39 2.52
CA ILE A 141 30.59 21.51 2.47
C ILE A 141 30.98 22.65 1.53
N GLN A 142 30.43 22.68 0.31
CA GLN A 142 30.67 23.75 -0.66
C GLN A 142 30.31 25.13 -0.13
N ALA A 143 29.15 25.27 0.53
CA ALA A 143 28.71 26.54 1.12
C ALA A 143 29.64 27.01 2.25
N LYS A 144 30.21 26.07 3.02
CA LYS A 144 31.20 26.38 4.05
C LYS A 144 32.52 26.86 3.45
N GLU A 145 32.97 26.24 2.35
CA GLU A 145 34.18 26.65 1.62
C GLU A 145 34.02 28.02 0.96
N SER A 146 32.85 28.30 0.36
CA SER A 146 32.56 29.59 -0.27
C SER A 146 32.13 30.69 0.71
N GLY A 147 31.90 30.37 1.99
CA GLY A 147 31.43 31.31 3.00
C GLY A 147 30.00 31.82 2.79
N THR A 148 29.20 31.18 1.93
CA THR A 148 27.83 31.60 1.62
C THR A 148 26.83 30.83 2.47
N HIS A 149 25.77 31.50 2.93
CA HIS A 149 24.68 30.83 3.63
C HIS A 149 23.74 30.14 2.62
N MET A 150 23.41 28.87 2.86
CA MET A 150 22.55 28.09 1.96
C MET A 150 21.37 27.45 2.69
N HIS A 151 20.17 27.62 2.14
CA HIS A 151 18.96 26.97 2.62
C HIS A 151 18.84 25.52 2.13
N LEU A 152 18.93 24.55 3.05
CA LEU A 152 18.87 23.10 2.75
C LEU A 152 17.48 22.47 2.88
N LYS A 153 16.53 23.19 3.49
CA LYS A 153 15.16 22.70 3.69
C LYS A 153 14.37 22.85 2.40
N ARG A 154 13.48 21.88 2.14
CA ARG A 154 12.55 21.95 1.01
C ARG A 154 11.53 23.06 1.25
N GLN A 155 11.17 23.77 0.20
CA GLN A 155 10.04 24.70 0.21
C GLN A 155 8.88 24.11 -0.58
N PRO A 156 7.62 24.42 -0.21
CA PRO A 156 6.48 24.14 -1.07
C PRO A 156 6.57 24.94 -2.37
N LEU A 157 5.66 24.64 -3.30
CA LEU A 157 5.53 25.44 -4.51
C LEU A 157 5.11 26.86 -4.13
N MET A 158 5.98 27.84 -4.40
CA MET A 158 5.69 29.25 -4.18
C MET A 158 4.81 29.80 -5.31
N PRO A 159 4.13 30.94 -5.10
CA PRO A 159 3.46 31.65 -6.17
C PRO A 159 4.39 31.83 -7.37
N ARG A 160 3.83 31.79 -8.58
CA ARG A 160 4.63 32.02 -9.79
C ARG A 160 5.11 33.47 -9.77
N GLU A 161 6.39 33.65 -10.04
CA GLU A 161 6.96 34.99 -10.22
C GLU A 161 6.34 35.70 -11.42
N GLU A 162 6.40 37.02 -11.39
CA GLU A 162 6.03 37.86 -12.54
C GLU A 162 6.86 37.46 -13.77
N ARG A 163 6.20 37.33 -14.93
CA ARG A 163 6.89 37.08 -16.19
C ARG A 163 6.20 37.82 -17.33
N THR A 164 7.00 38.37 -18.24
CA THR A 164 6.50 38.95 -19.49
C THR A 164 6.37 37.87 -20.56
N VAL A 165 5.16 37.68 -21.09
CA VAL A 165 4.92 36.79 -22.23
C VAL A 165 5.04 37.61 -23.51
N LYS A 166 6.01 37.28 -24.36
CA LYS A 166 6.21 37.97 -25.65
C LYS A 166 5.25 37.42 -26.70
N ALA A 167 4.43 38.29 -27.27
CA ALA A 167 3.67 38.02 -28.50
C ALA A 167 4.56 38.28 -29.72
N LYS A 168 5.50 37.37 -30.00
CA LYS A 168 6.21 37.35 -31.30
C LYS A 168 5.39 36.61 -32.34
N ASP A 169 5.78 36.68 -33.61
CA ASP A 169 5.02 36.23 -34.79
C ASP A 169 4.36 34.84 -34.69
N ALA A 170 4.95 33.90 -33.94
CA ALA A 170 4.44 32.54 -33.71
C ALA A 170 3.56 32.35 -32.46
N ASN A 171 3.43 33.36 -31.59
CA ASN A 171 2.65 33.33 -30.34
C ASN A 171 1.62 34.47 -30.35
N LYS A 172 0.83 34.54 -31.42
CA LYS A 172 -0.31 35.45 -31.51
C LYS A 172 -1.47 34.87 -30.70
N PRO A 173 -2.19 35.68 -29.91
CA PRO A 173 -3.37 35.19 -29.21
C PRO A 173 -4.43 34.73 -30.22
N GLU A 174 -4.81 33.46 -30.14
CA GLU A 174 -5.90 32.90 -30.95
C GLU A 174 -7.23 33.13 -30.24
N THR A 175 -8.19 33.74 -30.95
CA THR A 175 -9.55 33.92 -30.44
C THR A 175 -10.31 32.61 -30.61
N ILE A 176 -10.73 32.01 -29.50
CA ILE A 176 -11.54 30.79 -29.50
C ILE A 176 -13.02 31.19 -29.31
N THR A 177 -13.91 30.62 -30.13
CA THR A 177 -15.36 30.82 -30.05
C THR A 177 -16.05 29.60 -29.42
N PRO A 178 -17.19 29.78 -28.73
CA PRO A 178 -17.96 28.64 -28.24
C PRO A 178 -18.41 27.74 -29.39
N ILE A 179 -18.22 26.43 -29.23
CA ILE A 179 -18.64 25.42 -30.20
C ILE A 179 -20.17 25.28 -30.13
N PRO A 180 -20.87 25.17 -31.28
CA PRO A 180 -22.32 24.95 -31.31
C PRO A 180 -22.71 23.60 -30.69
N TYR A 181 -23.96 23.50 -30.24
CA TYR A 181 -24.53 22.24 -29.76
C TYR A 181 -24.68 21.23 -30.90
N GLU A 182 -24.20 20.01 -30.71
CA GLU A 182 -24.24 18.92 -31.67
C GLU A 182 -24.73 17.63 -31.02
N THR A 183 -25.47 16.81 -31.77
CA THR A 183 -26.11 15.58 -31.29
C THR A 183 -25.37 14.33 -31.77
N TYR A 184 -24.04 14.29 -31.76
CA TYR A 184 -23.30 13.08 -32.17
C TYR A 184 -23.58 11.90 -31.23
N ILE A 185 -24.60 11.12 -31.60
CA ILE A 185 -24.98 9.78 -31.13
C ILE A 185 -24.89 8.81 -32.30
#